data_AF-A0AAW2WH41-F1
#
_entry.id   AF-A0AAW2WH41-F1
#
_cell.length_a   1.000
_cell.length_b   1.000
_cell.length_c   1.000
_cell.angle_alpha   90.00
_cell.angle_beta   90.00
_cell.angle_gamma   90.00
#
_symmetry.space_group_name_H-M   'P 1'
#
loop_
_entity.id
_entity.type
_entity.pdbx_description
1 polymer ?
#
loop_
_entity_poly.entity_id
_entity_poly.type
_entity_poly.pdbx_seq_one_letter_code
_entity_poly.pdbx_strand_id
1 'polypeptide(L)'
;MWVKKKLYVPRVEDKNSFMRMLNISRIDDLIANSMDILEPAPCDAEGNEREDVMFANEPVDLFLLPGLAFDKSGRRLGRGGGYYDTLLTKYQELAKDRKWKKPLFVALSYSVQILEDGVIPVTPNDVPVDALVLSSGIIPITPAADEICS
;
A
#
# COMPACT_ATOMS: atom_id res chain seq x y z
N MET A 1 22.00 13.88 5.20
CA MET A 1 20.79 14.64 5.54
C MET A 1 19.63 13.65 5.58
N TRP A 2 19.09 13.33 6.76
CA TRP A 2 17.96 12.40 6.86
C TRP A 2 16.70 13.11 6.39
N VAL A 3 16.07 12.60 5.33
CA VAL A 3 14.78 13.12 4.87
C VAL A 3 13.71 12.58 5.81
N LYS A 4 13.01 13.47 6.52
CA LYS A 4 11.84 13.08 7.31
C LYS A 4 10.76 12.58 6.34
N LYS A 5 10.47 11.29 6.37
CA LYS A 5 9.41 10.67 5.57
C LYS A 5 8.08 10.79 6.31
N LYS A 6 7.01 11.07 5.58
CA LYS A 6 5.64 11.01 6.09
C LYS A 6 5.14 9.58 5.93
N LEU A 7 4.72 8.97 7.03
CA LEU A 7 4.30 7.57 7.06
C LEU A 7 2.80 7.50 7.33
N TYR A 8 2.10 6.74 6.49
CA TYR A 8 0.70 6.38 6.71
C TYR A 8 0.62 4.87 6.87
N VAL A 9 -0.23 4.43 7.80
CA VAL A 9 -0.44 3.01 8.09
C VAL A 9 -1.93 2.67 8.03
N PRO A 10 -2.28 1.44 7.63
CA PRO A 10 -3.67 1.06 7.42
C PRO A 10 -4.42 0.94 8.75
N ARG A 11 -5.68 1.40 8.73
CA ARG A 11 -6.69 1.15 9.75
C ARG A 11 -7.94 0.60 9.08
N VAL A 12 -8.41 -0.56 9.51
CA VAL A 12 -9.62 -1.17 8.95
C VAL A 12 -10.84 -0.63 9.71
N GLU A 13 -11.74 0.03 8.98
CA GLU A 13 -12.93 0.65 9.57
C GLU A 13 -14.14 -0.28 9.56
N ASP A 14 -14.31 -1.08 8.51
CA ASP A 14 -15.41 -2.02 8.41
C ASP A 14 -15.07 -3.29 7.61
N LYS A 15 -16.06 -4.18 7.46
CA LYS A 15 -15.95 -5.43 6.68
C LYS A 15 -16.25 -5.28 5.19
N ASN A 16 -16.63 -4.09 4.73
CA ASN A 16 -17.00 -3.76 3.36
C ASN A 16 -15.82 -3.16 2.58
N SER A 17 -14.60 -3.62 2.90
CA SER A 17 -13.37 -3.15 2.25
C SER A 17 -13.04 -1.68 2.51
N PHE A 18 -13.64 -1.04 3.53
CA PHE A 18 -13.27 0.32 3.91
C PHE A 18 -12.06 0.34 4.86
N MET A 19 -10.99 0.95 4.38
CA MET A 19 -9.73 1.12 5.09
C MET A 19 -9.26 2.56 4.92
N ARG A 20 -8.81 3.17 6.02
CA ARG A 20 -8.13 4.46 6.02
C ARG A 20 -6.63 4.24 6.12
N MET A 21 -5.85 5.18 5.59
CA MET A 21 -4.41 5.20 5.82
C MET A 21 -4.10 6.46 6.62
N LEU A 22 -3.81 6.29 7.91
CA LEU A 22 -3.67 7.41 8.85
C LEU A 22 -2.20 7.72 9.10
N ASN A 23 -1.88 9.02 9.18
CA ASN A 23 -0.53 9.46 9.47
C ASN A 23 -0.12 9.10 10.91
N ILE A 24 1.09 8.55 11.04
CA ILE A 24 1.72 8.33 12.33
C ILE A 24 3.05 9.08 12.40
N SER A 25 3.38 9.49 13.62
CA SER A 25 4.65 10.16 13.91
C SER A 25 5.60 9.25 14.69
N ARG A 26 5.05 8.25 15.40
CA ARG A 26 5.77 7.32 16.27
C ARG A 26 5.12 5.94 16.21
N ILE A 27 5.90 4.90 16.52
CA ILE A 27 5.35 3.53 16.58
C ILE A 27 4.38 3.35 17.76
N ASP A 28 4.56 4.15 18.81
CA ASP A 28 3.69 4.20 20.00
C ASP A 28 2.26 4.68 19.65
N ASP A 29 2.04 5.21 18.44
CA ASP A 29 0.71 5.59 17.92
C ASP A 29 -0.19 4.39 17.59
N LEU A 30 0.36 3.17 17.58
CA LEU A 30 -0.33 1.96 17.18
C LEU A 30 -1.00 1.25 18.34
N ILE A 31 -2.23 0.81 18.13
CA ILE A 31 -3.04 0.04 19.07
C ILE A 31 -3.44 -1.29 18.42
N ALA A 32 -3.51 -2.35 19.22
CA ALA A 32 -3.97 -3.65 18.75
C ALA A 32 -5.48 -3.62 18.45
N ASN A 33 -5.88 -4.12 17.28
CA ASN A 33 -7.28 -4.40 16.97
C ASN A 33 -7.73 -5.75 17.56
N SER A 34 -8.96 -6.19 17.25
CA SER A 34 -9.52 -7.47 17.75
C SER A 34 -8.80 -8.73 17.25
N MET A 35 -7.84 -8.60 16.33
CA MET A 35 -7.01 -9.67 15.78
C MET A 35 -5.53 -9.49 16.16
N ASP A 36 -5.23 -8.67 17.17
CA ASP A 36 -3.87 -8.32 17.62
C ASP A 36 -2.99 -7.67 16.55
N ILE A 37 -3.60 -7.15 15.48
CA ILE A 37 -2.90 -6.38 14.46
C ILE A 37 -2.81 -4.92 14.94
N LEU A 38 -1.59 -4.39 14.94
CA LEU A 38 -1.33 -3.00 15.28
C LEU A 38 -1.83 -2.07 14.17
N GLU A 39 -2.74 -1.18 14.53
CA GLU A 39 -3.34 -0.16 13.66
C GLU A 39 -3.25 1.21 14.35
N PRO A 40 -3.19 2.33 13.62
CA PRO A 40 -3.17 3.65 14.23
C PRO A 40 -4.49 3.90 14.99
N ALA A 41 -4.39 4.50 16.18
CA ALA A 41 -5.58 5.02 16.85
C ALA A 41 -6.25 6.11 15.98
N PRO A 42 -7.60 6.27 16.00
CA PRO A 42 -8.27 7.29 15.18
C PRO A 42 -7.80 8.72 15.45
N CYS A 43 -7.46 9.00 16.72
CA CYS A 43 -6.94 10.28 17.16
C CYS A 43 -5.47 10.16 17.61
N ASP A 44 -4.77 11.29 17.63
CA ASP A 44 -3.46 11.40 18.26
C ASP A 44 -3.55 11.51 19.81
N ALA A 45 -2.39 11.63 20.46
CA ALA A 45 -2.31 11.75 21.93
C ALA A 45 -2.95 13.04 22.48
N GLU A 46 -3.18 14.05 21.63
CA GLU A 46 -3.80 15.33 21.97
C GLU A 46 -5.33 15.31 21.69
N GLY A 47 -5.84 14.22 21.10
CA GLY A 47 -7.24 14.03 20.78
C GLY A 47 -7.64 14.54 19.39
N ASN A 48 -6.70 14.99 18.57
CA ASN A 48 -6.98 15.46 17.21
C ASN A 48 -7.16 14.28 16.25
N GLU A 49 -8.01 14.43 15.24
CA GLU A 49 -8.14 13.44 14.18
C GLU A 49 -6.83 13.32 13.39
N ARG A 50 -6.39 12.09 13.12
CA ARG A 50 -5.21 11.87 12.29
C ARG A 50 -5.51 12.17 10.83
N GLU A 51 -4.54 12.77 10.16
CA GLU A 51 -4.61 13.01 8.72
C GLU A 51 -4.73 11.68 7.96
N ASP A 52 -5.75 11.59 7.10
CA ASP A 52 -5.92 10.50 6.14
C ASP A 52 -5.17 10.81 4.85
N VAL A 53 -4.55 9.80 4.25
CA VAL A 53 -3.93 9.89 2.93
C VAL A 53 -4.88 10.46 1.85
N MET A 54 -6.18 10.19 1.96
CA MET A 54 -7.19 10.65 1.01
C MET A 54 -7.46 12.16 1.11
N PHE A 55 -7.04 12.81 2.20
CA PHE A 55 -7.16 14.25 2.44
C PHE A 55 -5.81 14.99 2.49
N ALA A 56 -4.69 14.27 2.28
CA ALA A 56 -3.36 14.85 2.29
C ALA A 56 -3.21 16.00 1.28
N ASN A 57 -2.33 16.96 1.54
CA ASN A 57 -2.05 18.07 0.62
C ASN A 57 -0.96 17.75 -0.41
N GLU A 58 -0.18 16.69 -0.17
CA GLU A 58 0.94 16.26 -0.99
C GLU A 58 0.74 14.81 -1.44
N PRO A 59 1.25 14.42 -2.61
CA PRO A 59 1.15 13.05 -3.08
C PRO A 59 1.98 12.09 -2.24
N VAL A 60 1.54 10.84 -2.22
CA VAL A 60 2.32 9.70 -1.76
C VAL A 60 3.26 9.29 -2.89
N ASP A 61 4.52 9.09 -2.56
CA ASP A 61 5.52 8.63 -3.53
C ASP A 61 5.46 7.11 -3.73
N LEU A 62 5.11 6.36 -2.68
CA LEU A 62 5.26 4.92 -2.59
C LEU A 62 4.19 4.28 -1.69
N PHE A 63 3.54 3.24 -2.19
CA PHE A 63 2.78 2.29 -1.37
C PHE A 63 3.54 0.97 -1.24
N LEU A 64 3.65 0.48 -0.01
CA LEU A 64 4.11 -0.87 0.28
C LEU A 64 2.89 -1.78 0.45
N LEU A 65 2.74 -2.73 -0.47
CA LEU A 65 1.55 -3.56 -0.58
C LEU A 65 1.80 -4.98 -0.06
N PRO A 66 0.98 -5.47 0.88
CA PRO A 66 1.09 -6.84 1.37
C PRO A 66 0.40 -7.83 0.41
N GLY A 67 0.87 -9.07 0.43
CA GLY A 67 0.28 -10.17 -0.35
C GLY A 67 0.72 -11.53 0.19
N LEU A 68 -0.10 -12.54 -0.09
CA LEU A 68 0.19 -13.95 0.18
C LEU A 68 1.07 -14.53 -0.94
N ALA A 69 0.80 -14.14 -2.18
CA ALA A 69 1.57 -14.52 -3.36
C ALA A 69 1.60 -13.40 -4.40
N PHE A 70 2.60 -13.44 -5.27
CA PHE A 70 2.82 -12.50 -6.37
C PHE A 70 3.28 -13.26 -7.63
N ASP A 71 3.14 -12.65 -8.79
CA ASP A 71 3.79 -13.13 -10.03
C ASP A 71 4.61 -12.02 -10.69
N LYS A 72 5.38 -12.35 -11.72
CA LYS A 72 6.26 -11.38 -12.41
C LYS A 72 5.52 -10.46 -13.37
N SER A 73 4.22 -10.70 -13.56
CA SER A 73 3.30 -9.80 -14.24
C SER A 73 2.68 -8.76 -13.29
N GLY A 74 3.05 -8.77 -12.00
CA GLY A 74 2.61 -7.80 -11.00
C GLY A 74 1.28 -8.14 -10.34
N ARG A 75 0.74 -9.33 -10.60
CA ARG A 75 -0.49 -9.80 -9.96
C ARG A 75 -0.20 -10.14 -8.50
N ARG A 76 -1.19 -9.93 -7.65
CA ARG A 76 -1.06 -10.05 -6.20
C ARG A 76 -2.26 -10.79 -5.63
N LEU A 77 -2.00 -11.86 -4.89
CA LEU A 77 -3.02 -12.55 -4.11
C LEU A 77 -3.08 -11.96 -2.70
N GLY A 78 -4.16 -11.25 -2.38
CA GLY A 78 -4.44 -10.76 -1.02
C GLY A 78 -5.13 -11.80 -0.14
N ARG A 79 -5.64 -11.37 1.03
CA ARG A 79 -6.46 -12.21 1.93
C ARG A 79 -7.95 -12.28 1.53
N GLY A 80 -8.32 -11.79 0.34
CA GLY A 80 -9.69 -11.86 -0.19
C GLY A 80 -10.65 -10.72 0.21
N GLY A 81 -10.19 -9.74 0.99
CA GLY A 81 -11.04 -8.63 1.46
C GLY A 81 -11.06 -7.36 0.59
N GLY A 82 -10.29 -7.29 -0.51
CA GLY A 82 -10.33 -6.16 -1.46
C GLY A 82 -9.97 -4.77 -0.92
N TYR A 83 -9.48 -4.65 0.33
CA TYR A 83 -9.19 -3.36 0.98
C TYR A 83 -8.17 -2.52 0.21
N TYR A 84 -7.05 -3.12 -0.18
CA TYR A 84 -5.99 -2.41 -0.91
C TYR A 84 -6.45 -2.02 -2.29
N ASP A 85 -7.09 -2.91 -3.05
CA ASP A 85 -7.55 -2.63 -4.41
C ASP A 85 -8.60 -1.49 -4.42
N THR A 86 -9.49 -1.47 -3.43
CA THR A 86 -10.46 -0.39 -3.22
C THR A 86 -9.79 0.94 -2.88
N LEU A 87 -8.84 0.94 -1.94
CA LEU A 87 -8.08 2.13 -1.55
C LEU A 87 -7.27 2.69 -2.74
N LEU A 88 -6.52 1.82 -3.42
CA LEU A 88 -5.63 2.20 -4.51
C LEU A 88 -6.40 2.77 -5.70
N THR A 89 -7.55 2.17 -6.05
CA THR A 89 -8.42 2.71 -7.10
C THR A 89 -8.84 4.14 -6.79
N LYS A 90 -9.37 4.37 -5.57
CA LYS A 90 -9.77 5.72 -5.12
C LYS A 90 -8.59 6.69 -5.06
N TYR A 91 -7.43 6.23 -4.61
CA TYR A 91 -6.23 7.07 -4.53
C TYR A 91 -5.73 7.45 -5.92
N GLN A 92 -5.79 6.55 -6.90
CA GLN A 92 -5.43 6.83 -8.29
C GLN A 92 -6.38 7.86 -8.93
N GLU A 93 -7.68 7.79 -8.63
CA GLU A 93 -8.65 8.81 -9.03
C GLU A 93 -8.31 10.18 -8.42
N LEU A 94 -8.09 10.22 -7.11
CA LEU A 94 -7.66 11.43 -6.40
C LEU A 94 -6.39 12.03 -7.00
N ALA A 95 -5.37 11.20 -7.27
CA ALA A 95 -4.12 11.64 -7.85
C ALA A 95 -4.30 12.20 -9.27
N LYS A 96 -5.20 11.62 -10.07
CA LYS A 96 -5.56 12.16 -11.40
C LYS A 96 -6.24 13.52 -11.27
N ASP A 97 -7.24 13.64 -10.40
CA ASP A 97 -8.00 14.89 -10.18
C ASP A 97 -7.09 16.02 -9.71
N ARG A 98 -6.14 15.70 -8.82
CA ARG A 98 -5.15 16.65 -8.28
C ARG A 98 -3.91 16.84 -9.16
N LYS A 99 -3.84 16.14 -10.31
CA LYS A 99 -2.69 16.15 -11.23
C LYS A 99 -1.35 15.81 -10.54
N TRP A 100 -1.41 14.89 -9.60
CA TRP A 100 -0.25 14.39 -8.89
C TRP A 100 0.51 13.35 -9.69
N LYS A 101 1.82 13.23 -9.43
CA LYS A 101 2.61 12.12 -9.92
C LYS A 101 2.03 10.81 -9.36
N LYS A 102 1.90 9.79 -10.20
CA LYS A 102 1.44 8.47 -9.76
C LYS A 102 2.45 7.89 -8.74
N PRO A 103 1.99 7.40 -7.57
CA PRO A 103 2.85 6.64 -6.67
C PRO A 103 3.36 5.35 -7.33
N LEU A 104 4.49 4.85 -6.85
CA LEU A 104 4.86 3.45 -7.08
C LEU A 104 4.09 2.53 -6.15
N PHE A 105 3.64 1.40 -6.68
CA PHE A 105 3.07 0.30 -5.94
C PHE A 105 4.08 -0.83 -5.84
N VAL A 106 4.64 -1.06 -4.65
CA VAL A 106 5.73 -2.02 -4.47
C VAL A 106 5.31 -3.08 -3.46
N ALA A 107 5.60 -4.34 -3.77
CA ALA A 107 5.44 -5.41 -2.80
C ALA A 107 6.78 -5.89 -2.26
N LEU A 108 6.86 -6.06 -0.95
CA LEU A 108 7.93 -6.81 -0.30
C LEU A 108 7.55 -8.29 -0.33
N SER A 109 8.44 -9.13 -0.86
CA SER A 109 8.14 -10.56 -1.00
C SER A 109 9.35 -11.46 -0.75
N TYR A 110 9.08 -12.66 -0.26
CA TYR A 110 10.04 -13.75 -0.30
C TYR A 110 9.97 -14.47 -1.64
N SER A 111 11.06 -15.11 -2.07
CA SER A 111 11.10 -15.86 -3.33
C SER A 111 10.05 -16.96 -3.40
N VAL A 112 9.71 -17.59 -2.27
CA VAL A 112 8.67 -18.63 -2.17
C VAL A 112 7.24 -18.10 -2.39
N GLN A 113 7.04 -16.78 -2.32
CA GLN A 113 5.75 -16.15 -2.60
C GLN A 113 5.61 -15.78 -4.08
N ILE A 114 6.65 -15.97 -4.90
CA ILE A 114 6.60 -15.73 -6.34
C ILE A 114 6.15 -17.00 -7.04
N LEU A 115 4.99 -16.94 -7.68
CA LEU A 115 4.43 -18.02 -8.47
C LEU A 115 4.71 -17.78 -9.97
N GLU A 116 4.45 -18.81 -10.78
CA GLU A 116 4.45 -18.67 -12.23
C GLU A 116 3.35 -17.73 -12.69
N ASP A 117 3.64 -16.98 -13.76
CA ASP A 117 2.70 -16.04 -14.34
C ASP A 117 1.42 -16.75 -14.78
N GLY A 118 0.27 -16.16 -14.46
CA GLY A 118 -1.03 -16.76 -14.79
C GLY A 118 -1.63 -17.65 -13.72
N VAL A 119 -0.86 -18.06 -12.69
CA VAL A 119 -1.38 -18.87 -11.57
C VAL A 119 -2.29 -18.06 -10.66
N ILE A 120 -1.99 -16.77 -10.45
CA ILE A 120 -2.79 -15.90 -9.61
C ILE A 120 -4.05 -15.47 -10.39
N PRO A 121 -5.25 -15.85 -9.93
CA PRO A 121 -6.48 -15.38 -10.55
C PRO A 121 -6.64 -13.89 -10.27
N VAL A 122 -7.13 -13.16 -11.28
CA VAL A 122 -7.34 -11.71 -11.18
C VAL A 122 -8.76 -11.33 -11.55
N THR A 123 -9.22 -10.25 -10.94
CA THR A 123 -10.46 -9.57 -11.27
C THR A 123 -10.17 -8.22 -11.97
N PRO A 124 -11.15 -7.63 -12.69
CA PRO A 124 -10.97 -6.32 -13.30
C PRO A 124 -10.65 -5.18 -12.33
N ASN A 125 -10.91 -5.39 -11.03
CA ASN A 125 -10.69 -4.38 -9.99
C ASN A 125 -9.31 -4.52 -9.33
N ASP A 126 -8.55 -5.57 -9.63
CA ASP A 126 -7.26 -5.81 -8.99
C ASP A 126 -6.23 -4.81 -9.52
N VAL A 127 -5.50 -4.18 -8.61
CA VAL A 127 -4.47 -3.21 -8.96
C VAL A 127 -3.11 -3.91 -8.93
N PRO A 128 -2.40 -4.02 -10.07
CA PRO A 128 -1.09 -4.67 -10.12
C PRO A 128 -0.02 -3.83 -9.44
N VAL A 129 1.03 -4.50 -8.97
CA VAL A 129 2.22 -3.84 -8.43
C VAL A 129 3.19 -3.45 -9.55
N ASP A 130 3.93 -2.37 -9.34
CA ASP A 130 4.95 -1.86 -10.25
C ASP A 130 6.31 -2.58 -10.07
N ALA A 131 6.59 -3.11 -8.88
CA ALA A 131 7.80 -3.89 -8.60
C ALA A 131 7.65 -4.86 -7.43
N LEU A 132 8.49 -5.91 -7.43
CA LEU A 132 8.71 -6.81 -6.31
C LEU A 132 10.10 -6.57 -5.71
N VAL A 133 10.18 -6.41 -4.40
CA VAL A 133 11.44 -6.28 -3.66
C VAL A 133 11.64 -7.52 -2.82
N LEU A 134 12.76 -8.20 -3.08
CA LEU A 134 13.19 -9.42 -2.42
C LEU A 134 14.52 -9.20 -1.71
N SER A 135 14.87 -10.12 -0.81
CA SER A 135 16.21 -10.15 -0.22
C SER A 135 17.33 -10.35 -1.25
N SER A 136 17.01 -10.98 -2.39
CA SER A 136 17.96 -11.22 -3.50
C SER A 136 18.06 -10.06 -4.49
N GLY A 137 17.19 -9.04 -4.39
CA GLY A 137 17.17 -7.93 -5.34
C GLY A 137 15.76 -7.45 -5.69
N ILE A 138 15.67 -6.60 -6.71
CA ILE A 138 14.42 -5.98 -7.16
C ILE A 138 14.05 -6.56 -8.52
N ILE A 139 12.76 -6.86 -8.70
CA ILE A 139 12.16 -7.23 -9.98
C ILE A 139 11.23 -6.07 -10.38
N PRO A 140 11.71 -5.13 -11.22
CA PRO A 140 10.83 -4.12 -11.81
C PRO A 140 9.87 -4.77 -12.81
N ILE A 141 8.64 -4.27 -12.87
CA ILE A 141 7.56 -4.82 -13.72
C ILE A 141 7.04 -3.76 -14.68
N THR A 142 6.91 -2.52 -14.22
CA THR A 142 6.50 -1.40 -15.06
C THR A 142 7.69 -0.51 -15.42
N PRO A 143 7.65 0.23 -16.55
CA PRO A 143 8.71 1.15 -16.93
C PRO A 143 9.04 2.19 -15.84
N ALA A 144 8.03 2.62 -15.09
CA ALA A 144 8.22 3.55 -13.97
C ALA A 144 9.10 2.96 -12.86
N ALA A 145 9.04 1.66 -12.62
CA ALA A 145 9.93 0.98 -11.69
C ALA A 145 11.32 0.73 -12.28
N ASP A 146 11.41 0.39 -13.57
CA ASP A 146 12.69 0.20 -14.28
C ASP A 146 13.58 1.45 -14.21
N GLU A 147 12.99 2.63 -14.46
CA GLU A 147 13.69 3.92 -14.40
C GLU A 147 14.32 4.23 -13.04
N ILE A 148 13.75 3.68 -11.96
CA ILE A 148 14.23 3.91 -10.60
C ILE A 148 15.28 2.88 -10.18
N CYS A 149 15.25 1.68 -10.78
CA CYS A 149 16.16 0.59 -10.46
C CYS A 149 17.45 0.59 -11.31
N SER A 150 17.48 1.39 -12.37
CA SER A 150 18.63 1.56 -13.28
C SER A 150 19.63 2.60 -12.76
#